data_AF-A0A2W0G602-F1
#
_entry.id   AF-A0A2W0G602-F1
#
_cell.length_a   1.000
_cell.length_b   1.000
_cell.length_c   1.000
_cell.angle_alpha   90.00
_cell.angle_beta   90.00
_cell.angle_gamma   90.00
#
_symmetry.space_group_name_H-M   'P 1'
#
loop_
_entity.id
_entity.type
_entity.pdbx_description
1 polymer ?
#
loop_
_entity_poly.entity_id
_entity_poly.type
_entity_poly.pdbx_seq_one_letter_code
_entity_poly.pdbx_strand_id
1 'polypeptide(L)'
;MLHYIPRAPHGVTCIRLDNGDEALYVNGELISTCYASEPHTRIIESGVNLSAVLSLPFQQINAKVPDVPEWTWENVITSLRWGERIELSNRVIRSVLECSLSHITRRDSDILSELCHTEYESEWIHESDLGYIIRVDAISYPLLVLKRHGISKAARMLIYTAMIKADISMVHFTSWGEMLADVPTFNW
;
A
#
# COMPACT_ATOMS: atom_id res chain seq x y z
N MET A 1 -2.70 -7.88 12.00
CA MET A 1 -1.38 -7.33 12.40
C MET A 1 -0.55 -7.26 11.13
N LEU A 2 0.06 -6.10 10.84
CA LEU A 2 0.90 -5.98 9.64
C LEU A 2 2.08 -6.92 9.79
N HIS A 3 2.45 -7.59 8.71
CA HIS A 3 3.58 -8.50 8.67
C HIS A 3 4.18 -8.45 7.28
N TYR A 4 5.40 -8.98 7.16
CA TYR A 4 6.02 -9.24 5.88
C TYR A 4 6.85 -10.52 5.96
N ILE A 5 7.10 -11.11 4.80
CA ILE A 5 7.93 -12.30 4.66
C ILE A 5 9.23 -11.87 3.97
N PRO A 6 10.38 -11.83 4.67
CA PRO A 6 11.65 -11.45 4.07
C PRO A 6 11.97 -12.34 2.87
N ARG A 7 12.57 -11.77 1.82
CA ARG A 7 12.96 -12.48 0.59
C ARG A 7 11.81 -13.10 -0.21
N ALA A 8 10.57 -13.06 0.27
CA ALA A 8 9.43 -13.30 -0.59
C ALA A 8 9.38 -12.18 -1.64
N PRO A 9 9.10 -12.52 -2.91
CA PRO A 9 8.99 -11.50 -3.92
C PRO A 9 7.83 -10.53 -3.65
N HIS A 10 8.04 -9.25 -3.95
CA HIS A 10 6.96 -8.28 -3.97
C HIS A 10 6.03 -8.57 -5.15
N GLY A 11 4.72 -8.38 -4.93
CA GLY A 11 3.67 -8.58 -5.91
C GLY A 11 3.05 -9.97 -5.91
N VAL A 12 2.49 -10.35 -7.06
CA VAL A 12 1.82 -11.64 -7.26
C VAL A 12 2.82 -12.68 -7.72
N THR A 13 2.95 -13.77 -6.96
CA THR A 13 3.85 -14.88 -7.28
C THR A 13 3.06 -16.16 -7.42
N CYS A 14 3.12 -16.79 -8.58
CA CYS A 14 2.62 -18.15 -8.78
C CYS A 14 3.78 -19.15 -8.73
N ILE A 15 3.67 -20.17 -7.89
CA ILE A 15 4.62 -21.28 -7.87
C ILE A 15 3.96 -22.47 -8.55
N ARG A 16 4.64 -23.08 -9.53
CA ARG A 16 4.24 -24.35 -10.14
C ARG A 16 5.28 -25.42 -9.79
N LEU A 17 4.83 -26.52 -9.21
CA LEU A 17 5.65 -27.69 -8.94
C LEU A 17 5.75 -28.60 -10.18
N ASP A 18 6.75 -29.46 -10.20
CA ASP A 18 7.00 -30.41 -11.29
C ASP A 18 5.93 -31.51 -11.40
N ASN A 19 5.19 -31.79 -10.33
CA ASN A 19 3.98 -32.63 -10.36
C ASN A 19 2.74 -31.90 -10.92
N GLY A 20 2.84 -30.61 -11.23
CA GLY A 20 1.76 -29.79 -11.76
C GLY A 20 0.94 -29.02 -10.72
N ASP A 21 1.22 -29.19 -9.43
CA ASP A 21 0.54 -28.43 -8.37
C ASP A 21 0.93 -26.95 -8.42
N GLU A 22 -0.03 -26.08 -8.14
CA GLU A 22 0.11 -24.63 -8.23
C GLU A 22 -0.29 -23.94 -6.93
N ALA A 23 0.43 -22.87 -6.58
CA ALA A 23 0.04 -21.95 -5.53
C ALA A 23 0.19 -20.50 -5.96
N LEU A 24 -0.70 -19.66 -5.44
CA LEU A 24 -0.73 -18.22 -5.64
C LEU A 24 -0.41 -17.52 -4.32
N TYR A 25 0.57 -16.63 -4.37
CA TYR A 25 0.99 -15.78 -3.28
C TYR A 25 0.88 -14.30 -3.66
N VAL A 26 0.60 -13.46 -2.67
CA VAL A 26 0.65 -11.99 -2.79
C VAL A 26 1.55 -11.46 -1.69
N ASN A 27 2.66 -10.81 -2.06
CA ASN A 27 3.66 -10.30 -1.12
C ASN A 27 4.16 -11.36 -0.11
N GLY A 28 4.28 -12.61 -0.57
CA GLY A 28 4.68 -13.75 0.24
C GLY A 28 3.55 -14.48 0.97
N GLU A 29 2.35 -13.91 1.08
CA GLU A 29 1.21 -14.55 1.75
C GLU A 29 0.48 -15.50 0.79
N LEU A 30 0.21 -16.73 1.25
CA LEU A 30 -0.51 -17.73 0.45
C LEU A 30 -1.98 -17.33 0.31
N ILE A 31 -2.45 -17.19 -0.93
CA ILE A 31 -3.83 -16.83 -1.25
C ILE A 31 -4.66 -18.05 -1.63
N SER A 32 -4.10 -18.94 -2.46
CA SER A 32 -4.81 -20.10 -2.97
C SER A 32 -3.87 -21.17 -3.51
N THR A 33 -4.35 -22.42 -3.55
CA THR A 33 -3.62 -23.60 -4.02
C THR A 33 -4.53 -24.43 -4.93
N CYS A 34 -3.96 -25.09 -5.93
CA CYS A 34 -4.66 -25.99 -6.84
C CYS A 34 -3.76 -27.20 -7.08
N TYR A 35 -4.32 -28.38 -6.85
CA TYR A 35 -3.60 -29.62 -7.06
C TYR A 35 -3.89 -30.16 -8.46
N ALA A 36 -2.89 -30.75 -9.11
CA ALA A 36 -3.02 -31.29 -10.47
C ALA A 36 -4.11 -32.38 -10.58
N SER A 37 -4.48 -33.01 -9.47
CA SER A 37 -5.58 -33.98 -9.39
C SER A 37 -6.97 -33.36 -9.44
N GLU A 38 -7.10 -32.05 -9.24
CA GLU A 38 -8.39 -31.36 -9.22
C GLU A 38 -8.83 -30.93 -10.64
N PRO A 39 -10.13 -31.02 -10.96
CA PRO A 39 -10.67 -30.70 -12.28
C PRO A 39 -10.79 -29.18 -12.56
N HIS A 40 -10.18 -28.32 -11.74
CA HIS A 40 -10.41 -26.87 -11.73
C HIS A 40 -9.41 -26.08 -12.60
N THR A 41 -9.77 -24.82 -12.89
CA THR A 41 -8.96 -23.86 -13.64
C THR A 41 -7.62 -23.62 -12.97
N ARG A 42 -6.53 -23.58 -13.76
CA ARG A 42 -5.17 -23.32 -13.28
C ARG A 42 -5.09 -21.95 -12.62
N ILE A 43 -4.47 -21.89 -11.43
CA ILE A 43 -4.41 -20.70 -10.59
C ILE A 43 -3.51 -19.62 -11.18
N ILE A 44 -2.57 -19.98 -12.04
CA ILE A 44 -1.70 -19.02 -12.74
C ILE A 44 -2.48 -17.95 -13.50
N GLU A 45 -3.56 -18.31 -14.20
CA GLU A 45 -4.40 -17.33 -14.92
C GLU A 45 -5.07 -16.35 -13.96
N SER A 46 -5.57 -16.85 -12.82
CA SER A 46 -6.10 -16.02 -11.74
C SER A 46 -5.04 -15.08 -11.16
N GLY A 47 -3.79 -15.54 -11.04
CA GLY A 47 -2.67 -14.72 -10.59
C GLY A 47 -2.37 -13.56 -11.54
N VAL A 48 -2.40 -13.79 -12.86
CA VAL A 48 -2.22 -12.73 -13.86
C VAL A 48 -3.34 -11.69 -13.73
N ASN A 49 -4.60 -12.12 -13.65
CA ASN A 49 -5.73 -11.20 -13.48
C ASN A 49 -5.64 -10.41 -12.17
N LEU A 50 -5.28 -11.07 -11.07
CA LEU A 50 -5.12 -10.42 -9.78
C LEU A 50 -4.00 -9.37 -9.80
N SER A 51 -2.88 -9.67 -10.47
CA SER A 51 -1.76 -8.73 -10.61
C SER A 51 -2.18 -7.45 -11.33
N ALA A 52 -2.99 -7.58 -12.38
CA ALA A 52 -3.51 -6.44 -13.13
C ALA A 52 -4.49 -5.61 -12.30
N VAL A 53 -5.42 -6.26 -11.57
CA VAL A 53 -6.40 -5.57 -10.71
C VAL A 53 -5.72 -4.81 -9.58
N LEU A 54 -4.70 -5.40 -8.96
CA LEU A 54 -3.98 -4.79 -7.83
C LEU A 54 -2.82 -3.88 -8.26
N SER A 55 -2.55 -3.77 -9.58
CA SER A 55 -1.37 -3.06 -10.10
C SER A 55 -0.05 -3.53 -9.46
N LEU A 56 0.07 -4.84 -9.23
CA LEU A 56 1.25 -5.48 -8.64
C LEU A 56 2.07 -6.22 -9.71
N PRO A 57 3.40 -6.30 -9.56
CA PRO A 57 4.21 -7.10 -10.48
C PRO A 57 3.83 -8.59 -10.40
N PHE A 58 3.87 -9.28 -11.53
CA PHE A 58 3.59 -10.71 -11.63
C PHE A 58 4.86 -11.50 -11.89
N GLN A 59 5.00 -12.66 -11.25
CA GLN A 59 6.02 -13.64 -11.59
C GLN A 59 5.53 -15.08 -11.41
N GLN A 60 6.12 -15.98 -12.20
CA GLN A 60 5.94 -17.41 -12.05
C GLN A 60 7.27 -18.07 -11.71
N ILE A 61 7.29 -18.93 -10.69
CA ILE A 61 8.44 -19.72 -10.26
C ILE A 61 8.12 -21.19 -10.51
N ASN A 62 9.04 -21.91 -11.15
CA ASN A 62 8.96 -23.37 -11.23
C ASN A 62 9.83 -23.97 -10.12
N ALA A 63 9.29 -24.90 -9.35
CA ALA A 63 9.98 -25.57 -8.25
C ALA A 63 9.76 -27.09 -8.31
N LYS A 64 10.51 -27.84 -7.51
CA LYS A 64 10.31 -29.29 -7.35
C LYS A 64 9.41 -29.57 -6.17
N VAL A 65 8.63 -30.65 -6.25
CA VAL A 65 7.98 -31.21 -5.06
C VAL A 65 9.06 -31.51 -4.00
N PRO A 66 8.89 -31.06 -2.75
CA PRO A 66 9.81 -31.39 -1.68
C PRO A 66 9.92 -32.90 -1.45
N ASP A 67 11.13 -33.40 -1.24
CA ASP A 67 11.42 -34.83 -1.01
C ASP A 67 11.09 -35.24 0.44
N VAL A 68 9.83 -35.03 0.84
CA VAL A 68 9.28 -35.45 2.13
C VAL A 68 7.88 -36.05 1.91
N PRO A 69 7.48 -37.10 2.65
CA PRO A 69 6.26 -37.87 2.37
C PRO A 69 4.95 -37.07 2.42
N GLU A 70 4.88 -36.06 3.29
CA GLU A 70 3.73 -35.19 3.50
C GLU A 70 4.19 -33.73 3.40
N TRP A 71 4.64 -33.34 2.21
CA TRP A 71 5.12 -31.97 1.98
C TRP A 71 3.99 -30.94 2.11
N THR A 72 4.37 -29.73 2.50
CA THR A 72 3.48 -28.57 2.56
C THR A 72 4.05 -27.43 1.72
N TRP A 73 3.21 -26.46 1.38
CA TRP A 73 3.64 -25.22 0.73
C TRP A 73 4.66 -24.42 1.55
N GLU A 74 4.71 -24.62 2.88
CA GLU A 74 5.76 -24.07 3.75
C GLU A 74 7.13 -24.69 3.44
N ASN A 75 7.19 -26.00 3.18
CA ASN A 75 8.43 -26.64 2.74
C ASN A 75 8.91 -26.08 1.39
N VAL A 76 7.98 -25.80 0.47
CA VAL A 76 8.29 -25.21 -0.84
C VAL A 76 8.91 -23.82 -0.68
N ILE A 77 8.25 -22.89 0.03
CA ILE A 77 8.77 -21.53 0.19
C ILE A 77 10.06 -21.48 1.03
N THR A 78 10.23 -22.42 1.96
CA THR A 78 11.49 -22.59 2.71
C THR A 78 12.63 -22.98 1.75
N SER A 79 12.38 -23.90 0.80
CA SER A 79 13.38 -24.28 -0.22
C SER A 79 13.74 -23.11 -1.14
N LEU A 80 12.79 -22.20 -1.38
CA LEU A 80 12.99 -20.93 -2.10
C LEU A 80 13.65 -19.84 -1.24
N ARG A 81 13.99 -20.15 0.02
CA ARG A 81 14.64 -19.25 0.99
C ARG A 81 13.80 -18.03 1.36
N TRP A 82 12.47 -18.14 1.28
CA TRP A 82 11.59 -17.16 1.89
C TRP A 82 11.80 -17.22 3.40
N GLY A 83 11.81 -16.05 4.04
CA GLY A 83 12.04 -15.93 5.48
C GLY A 83 10.82 -16.33 6.29
N GLU A 84 10.97 -16.32 7.61
CA GLU A 84 9.83 -16.45 8.52
C GLU A 84 9.00 -15.16 8.50
N ARG A 85 7.69 -15.30 8.73
CA ARG A 85 6.78 -14.17 8.87
C ARG A 85 7.20 -13.29 10.04
N ILE A 86 7.49 -12.03 9.76
CA ILE A 86 7.84 -11.04 10.77
C ILE A 86 6.60 -10.19 11.05
N GLU A 87 6.04 -10.36 12.24
CA GLU A 87 4.97 -9.50 12.74
C GLU A 87 5.52 -8.12 13.07
N LEU A 88 4.88 -7.10 12.52
CA LEU A 88 5.23 -5.71 12.73
C LEU A 88 4.18 -5.06 13.61
N SER A 89 4.64 -4.20 14.53
CA SER A 89 3.71 -3.31 15.19
C SER A 89 3.10 -2.36 14.15
N ASN A 90 1.83 -2.00 14.32
CA ASN A 90 1.14 -1.06 13.42
C ASN A 90 1.82 0.33 13.34
N ARG A 91 2.85 0.61 14.15
CA ARG A 91 3.65 1.84 14.07
C ARG A 91 4.83 1.75 13.09
N VAL A 92 5.21 0.54 12.66
CA VAL A 92 6.42 0.33 11.83
C VAL A 92 6.12 0.55 10.34
N ILE A 93 4.93 0.20 9.88
CA ILE A 93 4.48 0.45 8.51
C ILE A 93 3.12 1.14 8.58
N ARG A 94 3.02 2.32 7.97
CA ARG A 94 1.81 3.13 7.92
C ARG A 94 1.59 3.57 6.49
N SER A 95 0.34 3.52 6.04
CA SER A 95 -0.03 3.91 4.68
C SER A 95 0.12 5.41 4.47
N VAL A 96 0.48 5.79 3.24
CA VAL A 96 0.44 7.16 2.76
C VAL A 96 -0.71 7.27 1.77
N LEU A 97 -1.57 8.28 1.93
CA LEU A 97 -2.55 8.61 0.90
C LEU A 97 -1.89 9.58 -0.10
N GLU A 98 -1.62 9.11 -1.30
CA GLU A 98 -1.23 9.98 -2.41
C GLU A 98 -2.47 10.35 -3.23
N CYS A 99 -2.70 11.65 -3.45
CA CYS A 99 -3.86 12.13 -4.20
C CYS A 99 -3.57 13.46 -4.90
N SER A 100 -4.41 13.80 -5.88
CA SER A 100 -4.23 14.99 -6.72
C SER A 100 -4.29 16.29 -5.91
N LEU A 101 -3.44 17.26 -6.28
CA LEU A 101 -3.54 18.65 -5.83
C LEU A 101 -4.92 19.28 -6.09
N SER A 102 -5.70 18.75 -7.05
CA SER A 102 -7.06 19.24 -7.29
C SER A 102 -7.99 19.09 -6.08
N HIS A 103 -7.64 18.27 -5.08
CA HIS A 103 -8.46 18.09 -3.87
C HIS A 103 -8.28 19.17 -2.80
N ILE A 104 -7.36 20.10 -3.01
CA ILE A 104 -7.20 21.29 -2.17
C ILE A 104 -7.54 22.54 -2.98
N THR A 105 -7.97 23.61 -2.31
CA THR A 105 -8.22 24.88 -2.99
C THR A 105 -6.91 25.62 -3.28
N ARG A 106 -6.93 26.61 -4.18
CA ARG A 106 -5.76 27.50 -4.37
C ARG A 106 -5.28 28.12 -3.06
N ARG A 107 -6.23 28.57 -2.22
CA ARG A 107 -5.93 29.14 -0.91
C ARG A 107 -5.28 28.13 0.04
N ASP A 108 -5.73 26.87 0.01
CA ASP A 108 -5.09 25.81 0.80
C ASP A 108 -3.64 25.61 0.34
N SER A 109 -3.39 25.61 -0.97
CA SER A 109 -2.04 25.51 -1.53
C SER A 109 -1.15 26.67 -1.08
N ASP A 110 -1.64 27.91 -1.17
CA ASP A 110 -0.89 29.09 -0.73
C ASP A 110 -0.54 29.00 0.77
N ILE A 111 -1.49 28.58 1.62
CA ILE A 111 -1.24 28.35 3.06
C ILE A 111 -0.20 27.25 3.28
N LEU A 112 -0.33 26.12 2.59
CA LEU A 112 0.61 25.01 2.75
C LEU A 112 2.03 25.39 2.33
N SER A 113 2.18 26.15 1.23
CA SER A 113 3.48 26.69 0.80
C SER A 113 4.15 27.54 1.90
N GLU A 114 3.38 28.40 2.57
CA GLU A 114 3.89 29.18 3.70
C GLU A 114 4.28 28.29 4.89
N LEU A 115 3.42 27.35 5.28
CA LEU A 115 3.62 26.48 6.45
C LEU A 115 4.82 25.53 6.30
N CYS A 116 5.24 25.19 5.08
CA CYS A 116 6.43 24.39 4.83
C CYS A 116 7.73 25.07 5.29
N HIS A 117 7.69 26.38 5.59
CA HIS A 117 8.85 27.17 5.99
C HIS A 117 8.73 27.80 7.38
N THR A 118 7.66 27.52 8.13
CA THR A 118 7.50 28.03 9.51
C THR A 118 8.22 27.13 10.52
N GLU A 119 8.69 27.71 11.62
CA GLU A 119 9.54 27.02 12.62
C GLU A 119 8.92 25.71 13.16
N TYR A 120 7.59 25.65 13.31
CA TYR A 120 6.91 24.49 13.91
C TYR A 120 6.17 23.64 12.88
N GLU A 121 5.48 24.23 11.90
CA GLU A 121 4.73 23.45 10.93
C GLU A 121 5.63 22.77 9.89
N SER A 122 6.81 23.31 9.61
CA SER A 122 7.79 22.66 8.71
C SER A 122 8.29 21.30 9.22
N GLU A 123 8.10 20.97 10.51
CA GLU A 123 8.45 19.66 11.07
C GLU A 123 7.52 18.53 10.60
N TRP A 124 6.31 18.86 10.12
CA TRP A 124 5.31 17.87 9.73
C TRP A 124 4.52 18.22 8.46
N ILE A 125 4.74 19.40 7.89
CA ILE A 125 4.25 19.82 6.58
C ILE A 125 5.47 20.11 5.72
N HIS A 126 5.60 19.44 4.60
CA HIS A 126 6.77 19.53 3.72
C HIS A 126 6.33 19.82 2.29
N GLU A 127 7.11 20.64 1.62
CA GLU A 127 7.01 20.81 0.18
C GLU A 127 7.77 19.66 -0.50
N SER A 128 7.15 19.12 -1.54
CA SER A 128 7.77 18.25 -2.53
C SER A 128 7.79 19.00 -3.86
N ASP A 129 8.66 18.61 -4.80
CA ASP A 129 8.72 19.24 -6.12
C ASP A 129 7.39 19.26 -6.89
N LEU A 130 6.43 18.40 -6.48
CA LEU A 130 5.15 18.18 -7.14
C LEU A 130 3.94 18.56 -6.28
N GLY A 131 4.11 19.08 -5.07
CA GLY A 131 3.02 19.43 -4.14
C GLY A 131 3.41 19.34 -2.66
N TYR A 132 2.51 18.89 -1.78
CA TYR A 132 2.70 18.96 -0.31
C TYR A 132 2.51 17.63 0.39
N ILE A 133 3.39 17.33 1.32
CA ILE A 133 3.35 16.17 2.21
C ILE A 133 2.95 16.64 3.61
N ILE A 134 1.94 16.01 4.21
CA ILE A 134 1.49 16.30 5.58
C ILE A 134 1.56 15.03 6.41
N ARG A 135 2.45 15.01 7.40
CA ARG A 135 2.59 13.94 8.40
C ARG A 135 1.59 14.10 9.53
N VAL A 136 0.41 13.51 9.35
CA VAL A 136 -0.68 13.58 10.34
C VAL A 136 -0.39 12.81 11.62
N ASP A 137 0.61 11.94 11.62
CA ASP A 137 1.06 11.20 12.81
C ASP A 137 2.13 11.92 13.64
N ALA A 138 2.72 12.99 13.10
CA ALA A 138 3.86 13.67 13.73
C ALA A 138 3.43 14.61 14.88
N ILE A 139 2.17 15.03 14.92
CA ILE A 139 1.65 15.94 15.95
C ILE A 139 0.31 15.48 16.52
N SER A 140 -0.02 16.01 17.70
CA SER A 140 -1.36 15.84 18.28
C SER A 140 -2.38 16.77 17.61
N TYR A 141 -3.53 16.23 17.25
CA TYR A 141 -4.66 16.98 16.66
C TYR A 141 -4.34 17.75 15.36
N PRO A 142 -3.73 17.11 14.34
CA PRO A 142 -3.31 17.79 13.10
C PRO A 142 -4.44 18.55 12.42
N LEU A 143 -5.64 17.97 12.37
CA LEU A 143 -6.82 18.59 11.75
C LEU A 143 -7.28 19.87 12.44
N LEU A 144 -7.05 20.00 13.76
CA LEU A 144 -7.36 21.21 14.51
C LEU A 144 -6.34 22.31 14.19
N VAL A 145 -5.06 21.94 14.07
CA VAL A 145 -3.98 22.87 13.67
C VAL A 145 -4.22 23.36 12.24
N LEU A 146 -4.50 22.46 11.28
CA LEU A 146 -4.85 22.83 9.90
C LEU A 146 -6.08 23.77 9.87
N LYS A 147 -7.08 23.53 10.74
CA LYS A 147 -8.26 24.40 10.83
C LYS A 147 -7.90 25.80 11.32
N ARG A 148 -6.96 25.94 12.27
CA ARG A 148 -6.49 27.24 12.79
C ARG A 148 -5.76 28.06 11.73
N HIS A 149 -4.99 27.38 10.87
CA HIS A 149 -4.32 28.00 9.72
C HIS A 149 -5.26 28.30 8.54
N GLY A 150 -6.54 27.94 8.65
CA GLY A 150 -7.54 28.27 7.64
C GLY A 150 -7.66 27.28 6.49
N ILE A 151 -7.05 26.09 6.61
CA ILE A 151 -7.23 25.02 5.63
C ILE A 151 -8.71 24.65 5.53
N SER A 152 -9.17 24.50 4.29
CA SER A 152 -10.56 24.31 3.93
C SER A 152 -11.17 23.08 4.60
N LYS A 153 -12.49 23.12 4.77
CA LYS A 153 -13.24 21.97 5.28
C LYS A 153 -13.09 20.76 4.36
N ALA A 154 -13.04 20.96 3.04
CA ALA A 154 -12.90 19.88 2.07
C ALA A 154 -11.59 19.12 2.26
N ALA A 155 -10.45 19.83 2.25
CA ALA A 155 -9.14 19.23 2.48
C ALA A 155 -9.07 18.50 3.84
N ARG A 156 -9.52 19.15 4.92
CA ARG A 156 -9.52 18.52 6.25
C ARG A 156 -10.45 17.30 6.35
N MET A 157 -11.58 17.29 5.65
CA MET A 157 -12.49 16.13 5.65
C MET A 157 -11.90 14.95 4.87
N LEU A 158 -11.18 15.21 3.78
CA LEU A 158 -10.41 14.19 3.06
C LEU A 158 -9.37 13.56 3.99
N ILE A 159 -8.53 14.39 4.61
CA ILE A 159 -7.48 13.94 5.55
C ILE A 159 -8.10 13.16 6.71
N TYR A 160 -9.16 13.69 7.33
CA TYR A 160 -9.88 13.00 8.41
C TYR A 160 -10.39 11.62 7.97
N THR A 161 -11.03 11.55 6.81
CA THR A 161 -11.59 10.30 6.30
C THR A 161 -10.49 9.27 6.07
N ALA A 162 -9.36 9.70 5.50
CA ALA A 162 -8.21 8.83 5.29
C ALA A 162 -7.58 8.36 6.61
N MET A 163 -7.44 9.26 7.60
CA MET A 163 -6.94 8.91 8.94
C MET A 163 -7.81 7.84 9.61
N ILE A 164 -9.14 7.96 9.52
CA ILE A 164 -10.08 7.05 10.19
C ILE A 164 -10.27 5.75 9.42
N LYS A 165 -10.40 5.80 8.08
CA LYS A 165 -10.75 4.63 7.27
C LYS A 165 -9.54 3.82 6.81
N ALA A 166 -8.39 4.47 6.62
CA ALA A 166 -7.19 3.85 6.06
C ALA A 166 -5.97 3.91 7.01
N ASP A 167 -6.14 4.43 8.23
CA ASP A 167 -5.09 4.52 9.26
C ASP A 167 -3.76 5.09 8.73
N ILE A 168 -3.85 6.14 7.90
CA ILE A 168 -2.67 6.76 7.27
C ILE A 168 -1.77 7.44 8.31
N SER A 169 -0.47 7.52 8.03
CA SER A 169 0.47 8.42 8.74
C SER A 169 0.69 9.73 8.01
N MET A 170 0.41 9.75 6.70
CA MET A 170 0.75 10.86 5.83
C MET A 170 -0.26 10.99 4.70
N VAL A 171 -0.48 12.23 4.25
CA VAL A 171 -1.13 12.53 2.97
C VAL A 171 -0.14 13.28 2.09
N HIS A 172 -0.10 12.93 0.81
CA HIS A 172 0.67 13.63 -0.22
C HIS A 172 -0.31 14.16 -1.26
N PHE A 173 -0.47 15.49 -1.28
CA PHE A 173 -1.17 16.18 -2.35
C PHE A 173 -0.15 16.49 -3.44
N THR A 174 -0.25 15.85 -4.59
CA THR A 174 0.76 15.94 -5.66
C THR A 174 0.10 16.11 -7.03
N SER A 175 0.81 16.75 -7.96
CA SER A 175 0.38 16.86 -9.36
C SER A 175 0.32 15.52 -10.10
N TRP A 176 0.93 14.47 -9.55
CA TRP A 176 0.89 13.10 -10.11
C TRP A 176 -0.14 12.21 -9.42
N GLY A 177 -0.73 12.69 -8.33
CA GLY A 177 -1.62 11.88 -7.51
C GLY A 177 -2.96 11.64 -8.20
N GLU A 178 -3.60 10.54 -7.83
CA GLU A 178 -4.89 10.16 -8.38
C GLU A 178 -5.99 11.13 -7.95
N MET A 179 -6.94 11.38 -8.85
CA MET A 179 -8.20 12.04 -8.51
C MET A 179 -9.13 11.04 -7.82
N LEU A 180 -9.34 11.21 -6.52
CA LEU A 180 -10.18 10.35 -5.71
C LEU A 180 -11.65 10.54 -6.08
N ALA A 181 -12.34 9.42 -6.34
CA ALA A 181 -13.77 9.41 -6.60
C ALA A 181 -14.57 9.94 -5.40
N ASP A 182 -15.66 10.67 -5.68
CA ASP A 182 -16.59 11.25 -4.69
C ASP A 182 -15.95 12.23 -3.67
N VAL A 183 -14.75 12.72 -3.97
CA VAL A 183 -14.06 13.75 -3.19
C VAL A 183 -14.10 15.07 -3.97
N PRO A 184 -14.44 16.22 -3.33
CA PRO A 184 -14.46 17.51 -4.01
C PRO A 184 -13.13 17.82 -4.69
N THR A 185 -13.23 18.43 -5.87
CA THR A 185 -12.09 18.96 -6.62
C THR A 185 -12.29 20.45 -6.91
N PHE A 186 -11.17 21.14 -7.09
CA PHE A 186 -11.11 22.57 -7.33
C PHE A 186 -10.20 22.83 -8.53
N ASN A 187 -10.65 23.69 -9.44
CA ASN A 187 -9.87 24.10 -10.60
C ASN A 187 -9.09 25.36 -10.26
N TRP A 188 -7.75 25.27 -10.30
CA TRP A 188 -6.83 26.39 -10.13
C TRP A 188 -5.46 26.06 -10.70
#